data_AF-A0A959CW71-F1
#
_entry.id   AF-A0A959CW71-F1
#
_cell.length_a   1.000
_cell.length_b   1.000
_cell.length_c   1.000
_cell.angle_alpha   90.00
_cell.angle_beta   90.00
_cell.angle_gamma   90.00
#
_symmetry.space_group_name_H-M   'P 1'
#
loop_
_entity.id
_entity.type
_entity.pdbx_description
1 polymer ?
#
loop_
_entity_poly.entity_id
_entity_poly.type
_entity_poly.pdbx_seq_one_letter_code
_entity_poly.pdbx_strand_id
1 'polypeptide(L)'
;FPAGKLGRIAIAISPSSSNILYSVIESEQNEGKGLYRSEDGGATWEHRNKDFELAVRPFYFSRIVVDPRNPDVVCKAGLSGSISKDGGRTFRGIGSGVHSDVHDFWFDVKDSDRIYLGSDGGVYRSWDGGTVWEMVKGLPVSQYYHVTTDMQKPFRVYGGLQDNGSWVGPSASPGGIEAR
;
A
#
# COMPACT_ATOMS: atom_id res chain seq x y z
N PHE A 1 24.60 -3.39 -5.48
CA PHE A 1 23.78 -4.13 -4.48
C PHE A 1 24.58 -4.26 -3.19
N PRO A 2 23.96 -4.21 -2.00
CA PRO A 2 24.69 -4.24 -0.73
C PRO A 2 25.30 -5.62 -0.43
N ALA A 3 26.40 -5.64 0.31
CA ALA A 3 27.02 -6.85 0.84
C ALA A 3 26.50 -7.17 2.26
N GLY A 4 26.86 -8.34 2.80
CA GLY A 4 26.47 -8.78 4.15
C GLY A 4 25.19 -9.61 4.17
N LYS A 5 24.61 -9.80 5.36
CA LYS A 5 23.35 -10.53 5.52
C LYS A 5 22.17 -9.65 5.08
N LEU A 6 21.37 -10.20 4.17
CA LEU A 6 20.17 -9.55 3.64
C LEU A 6 18.92 -10.22 4.19
N GLY A 7 17.87 -9.42 4.38
CA GLY A 7 16.54 -9.86 4.78
C GLY A 7 15.60 -9.92 3.57
N ARG A 8 14.36 -9.45 3.74
CA ARG A 8 13.39 -9.39 2.63
C ARG A 8 13.92 -8.51 1.49
N ILE A 9 13.81 -9.03 0.27
CA ILE A 9 14.06 -8.30 -0.97
C ILE A 9 12.76 -8.32 -1.77
N ALA A 10 12.25 -7.14 -2.10
CA ALA A 10 11.16 -7.01 -3.07
C ALA A 10 11.69 -6.36 -4.33
N ILE A 11 11.21 -6.84 -5.47
CA ILE A 11 11.62 -6.38 -6.80
C ILE A 11 10.38 -6.00 -7.61
N ALA A 12 10.49 -4.92 -8.39
CA ALA A 12 9.49 -4.50 -9.35
C ALA A 12 10.18 -4.15 -10.67
N ILE A 13 9.58 -4.58 -11.78
CA ILE A 13 10.03 -4.24 -13.14
C ILE A 13 9.12 -3.13 -13.64
N SER A 14 9.68 -2.11 -14.29
CA SER A 14 8.88 -1.08 -14.94
C SER A 14 8.12 -1.67 -16.15
N PRO A 15 6.79 -1.54 -16.23
CA PRO A 15 6.05 -2.01 -17.39
C PRO A 15 6.35 -1.24 -18.68
N SER A 16 6.76 0.03 -18.57
CA SER A 16 7.12 0.88 -19.72
C SER A 16 8.55 0.66 -20.22
N SER A 17 9.43 0.05 -19.41
CA SER A 17 10.82 -0.21 -19.77
C SER A 17 11.39 -1.38 -18.96
N SER A 18 11.54 -2.54 -19.59
CA SER A 18 12.04 -3.77 -18.93
C SER A 18 13.48 -3.67 -18.43
N ASN A 19 14.23 -2.65 -18.84
CA ASN A 19 15.58 -2.39 -18.33
C ASN A 19 15.56 -1.71 -16.95
N ILE A 20 14.44 -1.06 -16.59
CA ILE A 20 14.32 -0.33 -15.33
C ILE A 20 13.69 -1.24 -14.28
N LEU A 21 14.45 -1.52 -13.24
CA LEU A 21 14.00 -2.32 -12.10
C LEU A 21 14.20 -1.55 -10.81
N TYR A 22 13.32 -1.79 -9.85
CA TYR A 22 13.40 -1.29 -8.49
C TYR A 22 13.52 -2.44 -7.52
N SER A 23 14.27 -2.25 -6.45
CA SER A 23 14.36 -3.20 -5.35
C SER A 23 14.36 -2.49 -4.01
N VAL A 24 13.55 -2.93 -3.06
CA VAL A 24 13.67 -2.54 -1.64
C VAL A 24 14.30 -3.70 -0.90
N ILE A 25 15.32 -3.38 -0.12
CA ILE A 25 16.16 -4.38 0.55
C ILE A 25 16.20 -4.09 2.04
N GLU A 26 15.94 -5.11 2.83
CA GLU A 26 16.37 -5.19 4.21
C GLU A 26 17.82 -5.73 4.26
N SER A 27 18.67 -5.10 5.06
CA SER A 27 20.06 -5.51 5.27
C SER A 27 20.41 -5.39 6.75
N GLU A 28 21.36 -6.20 7.22
CA GLU A 28 21.91 -6.03 8.57
C GLU A 28 22.62 -4.66 8.73
N GLN A 29 23.21 -4.15 7.65
CA GLN A 29 23.88 -2.85 7.61
C GLN A 29 22.88 -1.77 7.22
N ASN A 30 22.80 -0.70 8.01
CA ASN A 30 21.83 0.37 7.76
C ASN A 30 22.08 1.08 6.41
N GLU A 31 23.33 1.18 5.99
CA GLU A 31 23.75 1.76 4.72
C GLU A 31 23.28 0.91 3.52
N GLY A 32 23.04 -0.38 3.73
CA GLY A 32 22.52 -1.30 2.73
C GLY A 32 21.00 -1.38 2.66
N LYS A 33 20.27 -0.68 3.53
CA LYS A 33 18.80 -0.70 3.58
C LYS A 33 18.21 0.31 2.58
N GLY A 34 17.02 -0.02 2.09
CA GLY A 34 16.19 0.92 1.33
C GLY A 34 16.09 0.57 -0.14
N LEU A 35 15.86 1.59 -0.98
CA LEU A 35 15.53 1.45 -2.38
C LEU A 35 16.76 1.52 -3.27
N TYR A 36 16.81 0.58 -4.20
CA TYR A 36 17.78 0.50 -5.27
C TYR A 36 17.05 0.56 -6.62
N ARG A 37 17.73 1.08 -7.64
CA ARG A 37 17.23 1.11 -9.01
C ARG A 37 18.32 0.63 -9.96
N SER A 38 17.93 -0.22 -10.89
CA SER A 38 18.74 -0.64 -12.04
C SER A 38 18.21 0.02 -13.30
N GLU A 39 19.11 0.31 -14.23
CA GLU A 39 18.83 0.88 -15.57
C GLU A 39 19.18 -0.12 -16.69
N ASP A 40 19.68 -1.30 -16.35
CA ASP A 40 20.30 -2.26 -17.26
C ASP A 40 19.82 -3.70 -17.01
N GLY A 41 18.54 -3.85 -16.65
CA GLY A 41 17.93 -5.17 -16.49
C GLY A 41 18.38 -5.92 -15.22
N GLY A 42 18.95 -5.21 -14.26
CA GLY A 42 19.44 -5.77 -13.00
C GLY A 42 20.94 -6.13 -12.99
N ALA A 43 21.69 -5.79 -14.03
CA ALA A 43 23.14 -6.05 -14.08
C ALA A 43 23.90 -5.15 -13.10
N THR A 44 23.51 -3.87 -12.99
CA THR A 44 24.01 -2.92 -12.00
C THR A 44 22.86 -2.25 -11.26
N TRP A 45 23.14 -1.82 -10.02
CA TRP A 45 22.15 -1.26 -9.11
C TRP A 45 22.73 -0.05 -8.38
N GLU A 46 22.01 1.07 -8.45
CA GLU A 46 22.33 2.28 -7.68
C GLU A 46 21.42 2.37 -6.46
N HIS A 47 22.01 2.68 -5.30
CA HIS A 47 21.25 2.98 -4.08
C HIS A 47 20.62 4.35 -4.21
N ARG A 48 19.29 4.43 -4.19
CA ARG A 48 18.54 5.67 -4.44
C ARG A 48 18.14 6.39 -3.18
N ASN A 49 17.66 5.65 -2.18
CA ASN A 49 17.07 6.24 -0.99
C ASN A 49 17.11 5.23 0.18
N LYS A 50 17.41 5.73 1.38
CA LYS A 50 17.59 4.95 2.62
C LYS A 50 16.61 5.36 3.73
N ASP A 51 15.55 6.07 3.38
CA ASP A 51 14.55 6.56 4.33
C ASP A 51 13.93 5.38 5.07
N PHE A 52 13.73 5.55 6.38
CA PHE A 52 13.21 4.52 7.27
C PHE A 52 11.90 3.91 6.75
N GLU A 53 10.99 4.78 6.27
CA GLU A 53 9.70 4.37 5.73
C GLU A 53 9.81 3.43 4.54
N LEU A 54 10.93 3.39 3.80
CA LEU A 54 11.11 2.47 2.69
C LEU A 54 11.46 1.04 3.14
N ALA A 55 12.06 0.86 4.32
CA ALA A 55 12.55 -0.43 4.80
C ALA A 55 11.90 -0.91 6.11
N VAL A 56 11.00 -0.12 6.70
CA VAL A 56 10.26 -0.48 7.93
C VAL A 56 9.38 -1.72 7.72
N ARG A 57 9.39 -2.63 8.71
CA ARG A 57 8.62 -3.90 8.74
C ARG A 57 8.60 -4.58 7.36
N PRO A 58 9.75 -5.01 6.83
CA PRO A 58 9.85 -5.42 5.43
C PRO A 58 9.13 -6.76 5.15
N PHE A 59 8.89 -7.58 6.16
CA PHE A 59 7.98 -8.73 6.04
C PHE A 59 6.52 -8.33 5.69
N TYR A 60 6.16 -7.07 5.90
CA TYR A 60 4.81 -6.52 5.77
C TYR A 60 4.72 -5.48 4.64
N PHE A 61 5.70 -4.57 4.51
CA PHE A 61 5.61 -3.36 3.66
C PHE A 61 6.64 -3.27 2.52
N SER A 62 7.12 -4.39 1.99
CA SER A 62 8.11 -4.33 0.89
C SER A 62 7.51 -4.09 -0.50
N ARG A 63 6.19 -3.96 -0.64
CA ARG A 63 5.56 -3.83 -1.95
C ARG A 63 5.91 -2.49 -2.62
N ILE A 64 6.44 -2.59 -3.83
CA ILE A 64 6.75 -1.47 -4.75
C ILE A 64 5.93 -1.67 -6.02
N VAL A 65 5.40 -0.58 -6.56
CA VAL A 65 4.61 -0.57 -7.78
C VAL A 65 5.08 0.58 -8.66
N VAL A 66 5.44 0.29 -9.91
CA VAL A 66 5.91 1.29 -10.87
C VAL A 66 4.76 1.66 -11.79
N ASP A 67 4.62 2.94 -12.09
CA ASP A 67 3.63 3.42 -13.05
C ASP A 67 3.89 2.78 -14.44
N PRO A 68 2.87 2.16 -15.05
CA PRO A 68 3.01 1.49 -16.33
C PRO A 68 3.38 2.41 -17.50
N ARG A 69 3.25 3.72 -17.35
CA ARG A 69 3.50 4.72 -18.41
C ARG A 69 4.72 5.59 -18.12
N ASN A 70 5.22 5.62 -16.90
CA ASN A 70 6.39 6.39 -16.52
C ASN A 70 7.26 5.65 -15.49
N PRO A 71 8.46 5.18 -15.85
CA PRO A 71 9.32 4.42 -14.94
C PRO A 71 9.78 5.21 -13.72
N ASP A 72 9.75 6.55 -13.76
CA ASP A 72 10.20 7.40 -12.65
C ASP A 72 9.13 7.64 -11.58
N VAL A 73 7.88 7.22 -11.84
CA VAL A 73 6.78 7.29 -10.87
C VAL A 73 6.63 5.94 -10.19
N VAL A 74 6.83 5.92 -8.87
CA VAL A 74 6.88 4.69 -8.08
C VAL A 74 6.11 4.86 -6.77
N CYS A 75 5.17 3.96 -6.52
CA CYS A 75 4.49 3.84 -5.23
C CYS A 75 5.18 2.82 -4.34
N LYS A 76 5.22 3.11 -3.05
CA LYS A 76 5.77 2.23 -2.02
C LYS A 76 4.74 2.03 -0.91
N ALA A 77 4.33 0.78 -0.70
CA ALA A 77 3.47 0.35 0.41
C ALA A 77 4.18 0.51 1.75
N GLY A 78 3.52 0.90 2.83
CA GLY A 78 4.18 1.32 4.07
C GLY A 78 3.22 1.58 5.20
N LEU A 79 3.75 2.00 6.35
CA LEU A 79 2.93 2.46 7.48
C LEU A 79 1.94 3.53 7.02
N SER A 80 2.38 4.47 6.19
CA SER A 80 1.51 5.49 5.58
C SER A 80 1.39 5.39 4.06
N GLY A 81 2.24 4.61 3.39
CA GLY A 81 2.39 4.61 1.93
C GLY A 81 3.01 5.91 1.39
N SER A 82 3.70 5.83 0.26
CA SER A 82 4.34 7.00 -0.36
C SER A 82 4.52 6.87 -1.87
N ILE A 83 4.69 8.00 -2.55
CA ILE A 83 4.89 8.09 -4.00
C ILE A 83 6.15 8.90 -4.29
N SER A 84 6.98 8.38 -5.17
CA SER A 84 8.08 9.09 -5.82
C SER A 84 7.69 9.46 -7.24
N LYS A 85 8.15 10.62 -7.71
CA LYS A 85 8.03 11.08 -9.11
C LYS A 85 9.40 11.41 -9.73
N ASP A 86 10.48 10.97 -9.10
CA ASP A 86 11.87 11.28 -9.48
C ASP A 86 12.77 10.03 -9.53
N GLY A 87 12.15 8.88 -9.80
CA GLY A 87 12.83 7.59 -9.92
C GLY A 87 13.28 7.02 -8.57
N GLY A 88 12.57 7.34 -7.49
CA GLY A 88 12.81 6.81 -6.16
C GLY A 88 13.88 7.56 -5.36
N ARG A 89 14.26 8.78 -5.77
CA ARG A 89 15.22 9.62 -5.02
C ARG A 89 14.54 10.25 -3.82
N THR A 90 13.34 10.79 -4.02
CA THR A 90 12.50 11.34 -2.95
C THR A 90 11.11 10.71 -2.99
N PHE A 91 10.51 10.59 -1.80
CA PHE A 91 9.14 10.08 -1.64
C PHE A 91 8.31 11.09 -0.87
N ARG A 92 7.10 11.33 -1.35
CA ARG A 92 6.08 12.13 -0.66
C ARG A 92 5.02 11.18 -0.11
N GLY A 93 4.64 11.36 1.15
CA GLY A 93 3.50 10.64 1.73
C GLY A 93 2.19 10.97 1.02
N ILE A 94 1.26 10.02 1.02
CA ILE A 94 -0.03 10.10 0.29
C ILE A 94 -1.08 11.00 0.98
N GLY A 95 -0.72 11.70 2.05
CA GLY A 95 -1.58 12.68 2.73
C GLY A 95 -2.53 12.09 3.75
N SER A 96 -3.43 12.92 4.29
CA SER A 96 -4.44 12.51 5.27
C SER A 96 -5.67 11.92 4.58
N GLY A 97 -6.40 11.04 5.28
CA GLY A 97 -7.64 10.43 4.80
C GLY A 97 -7.51 8.99 4.30
N VAL A 98 -6.29 8.46 4.24
CA VAL A 98 -6.01 7.04 4.02
C VAL A 98 -5.66 6.39 5.36
N HIS A 99 -6.24 5.22 5.64
CA HIS A 99 -5.88 4.42 6.81
C HIS A 99 -4.44 3.92 6.68
N SER A 100 -3.72 3.85 7.81
CA SER A 100 -2.36 3.32 7.86
C SER A 100 -2.27 1.86 7.39
N ASP A 101 -1.04 1.35 7.31
CA ASP A 101 -0.71 0.00 6.90
C ASP A 101 -1.18 -0.27 5.46
N VAL A 102 -0.61 0.50 4.53
CA VAL A 102 -0.81 0.36 3.09
C VAL A 102 -0.02 -0.84 2.60
N HIS A 103 -0.70 -1.76 1.91
CA HIS A 103 -0.16 -3.05 1.47
C HIS A 103 0.10 -3.15 -0.01
N ASP A 104 -0.70 -2.47 -0.83
CA ASP A 104 -0.54 -2.49 -2.28
C ASP A 104 -1.02 -1.21 -2.95
N PHE A 105 -0.52 -0.99 -4.16
CA PHE A 105 -0.96 0.05 -5.06
C PHE A 105 -1.26 -0.58 -6.43
N TRP A 106 -2.13 0.06 -7.19
CA TRP A 106 -2.40 -0.33 -8.57
C TRP A 106 -2.65 0.92 -9.40
N PHE A 107 -1.96 1.04 -10.52
CA PHE A 107 -2.18 2.10 -11.50
C PHE A 107 -3.10 1.61 -12.60
N ASP A 108 -4.00 2.48 -13.07
CA ASP A 108 -4.66 2.28 -14.35
C ASP A 108 -3.60 2.31 -15.46
N VAL A 109 -3.57 1.24 -16.26
CA VAL A 109 -2.61 1.10 -17.37
C VAL A 109 -2.76 2.16 -18.46
N LYS A 110 -3.91 2.84 -18.52
CA LYS A 110 -4.19 3.90 -19.50
C LYS A 110 -4.06 5.30 -18.94
N ASP A 111 -4.07 5.47 -17.62
CA ASP A 111 -4.15 6.78 -16.96
C ASP A 111 -3.39 6.78 -15.61
N SER A 112 -2.19 7.36 -15.61
CA SER A 112 -1.31 7.42 -14.43
C SER A 112 -1.89 8.20 -13.25
N ASP A 113 -2.90 9.05 -13.48
CA ASP A 113 -3.55 9.79 -12.40
C ASP A 113 -4.56 8.93 -11.62
N ARG A 114 -4.97 7.79 -12.19
CA ARG A 114 -5.87 6.83 -11.56
C ARG A 114 -5.10 5.77 -10.82
N ILE A 115 -5.09 5.89 -9.49
CA ILE A 115 -4.37 4.99 -8.61
C ILE A 115 -5.33 4.42 -7.59
N TYR A 116 -5.24 3.12 -7.34
CA TYR A 116 -5.94 2.43 -6.26
C TYR A 116 -4.90 1.97 -5.25
N LEU A 117 -5.27 1.94 -3.97
CA LEU A 117 -4.47 1.31 -2.94
C LEU A 117 -5.33 0.47 -2.01
N GLY A 118 -4.72 -0.54 -1.40
CA GLY A 118 -5.29 -1.32 -0.32
C GLY A 118 -4.51 -1.10 0.96
N SER A 119 -5.23 -0.86 2.07
CA SER A 119 -4.69 -0.84 3.42
C SER A 119 -5.58 -1.62 4.38
N ASP A 120 -5.17 -1.73 5.65
CA ASP A 120 -5.96 -2.43 6.68
C ASP A 120 -7.36 -1.80 6.89
N GLY A 121 -7.53 -0.53 6.52
CA GLY A 121 -8.84 0.15 6.55
C GLY A 121 -9.74 -0.12 5.34
N GLY A 122 -9.20 -0.70 4.25
CA GLY A 122 -9.95 -1.02 3.04
C GLY A 122 -9.28 -0.53 1.75
N VAL A 123 -10.10 -0.26 0.73
CA VAL A 123 -9.63 0.19 -0.60
C VAL A 123 -9.84 1.68 -0.75
N TYR A 124 -8.85 2.37 -1.30
CA TYR A 124 -8.91 3.80 -1.63
C TYR A 124 -8.55 3.99 -3.10
N ARG A 125 -9.01 5.12 -3.67
CA ARG A 125 -8.66 5.53 -5.03
C ARG A 125 -8.34 7.01 -5.10
N SER A 126 -7.50 7.37 -6.05
CA SER A 126 -7.14 8.74 -6.43
C SER A 126 -7.38 8.92 -7.92
N TRP A 127 -7.73 10.16 -8.29
CA TRP A 127 -7.96 10.59 -9.67
C TRP A 127 -6.99 11.69 -10.12
N ASP A 128 -6.01 12.04 -9.27
CA ASP A 128 -5.11 13.18 -9.44
C ASP A 128 -3.64 12.80 -9.12
N GLY A 129 -3.30 11.54 -9.43
CA GLY A 129 -1.93 11.03 -9.31
C GLY A 129 -1.47 10.88 -7.87
N GLY A 130 -2.41 10.54 -6.97
CA GLY A 130 -2.17 10.26 -5.56
C GLY A 130 -2.08 11.49 -4.66
N THR A 131 -2.61 12.63 -5.09
CA THR A 131 -2.64 13.86 -4.29
C THR A 131 -3.79 13.85 -3.30
N VAL A 132 -4.98 13.46 -3.75
CA VAL A 132 -6.18 13.26 -2.93
C VAL A 132 -6.66 11.81 -3.07
N TRP A 133 -7.11 11.25 -1.95
CA TRP A 133 -7.61 9.88 -1.87
C TRP A 133 -9.03 9.84 -1.32
N GLU A 134 -9.85 8.98 -1.89
CA GLU A 134 -11.18 8.67 -1.38
C GLU A 134 -11.33 7.17 -1.11
N MET A 135 -12.00 6.83 -0.01
CA MET A 135 -12.31 5.45 0.32
C MET A 135 -13.38 4.91 -0.62
N VAL A 136 -13.15 3.72 -1.19
CA VAL A 136 -14.14 2.97 -1.95
C VAL A 136 -15.11 2.31 -0.96
N LYS A 137 -16.25 2.97 -0.75
CA LYS A 137 -17.31 2.51 0.14
C LYS A 137 -18.15 1.40 -0.49
N GLY A 138 -18.79 0.59 0.34
CA GLY A 138 -19.74 -0.45 -0.08
C GLY A 138 -19.12 -1.82 -0.40
N LEU A 139 -17.80 -1.98 -0.23
CA LEU A 139 -17.13 -3.28 -0.30
C LEU A 139 -17.19 -3.98 1.06
N PRO A 140 -17.64 -5.26 1.14
CA PRO A 140 -17.69 -6.02 2.39
C PRO A 140 -16.32 -6.63 2.74
N VAL A 141 -15.28 -5.80 2.83
CA VAL A 141 -13.87 -6.22 2.95
C VAL A 141 -13.25 -5.93 4.33
N SER A 142 -14.07 -5.66 5.34
CA SER A 142 -13.60 -5.33 6.69
C SER A 142 -13.21 -6.57 7.49
N GLN A 143 -12.10 -6.49 8.23
CA GLN A 143 -11.66 -7.53 9.15
C GLN A 143 -12.25 -7.33 10.54
N TYR A 144 -13.05 -8.28 11.00
CA TYR A 144 -13.52 -8.36 12.39
C TYR A 144 -12.59 -9.24 13.23
N TYR A 145 -12.19 -8.76 14.39
CA TYR A 145 -11.45 -9.59 15.37
C TYR A 145 -12.37 -10.46 16.21
N HIS A 146 -13.50 -9.89 16.63
CA HIS A 146 -14.49 -10.55 17.47
C HIS A 146 -15.88 -10.11 17.07
N VAL A 147 -16.84 -11.04 17.16
CA VAL A 147 -18.25 -10.79 16.93
C VAL A 147 -19.08 -11.35 18.08
N THR A 148 -20.18 -10.69 18.42
CA THR A 148 -21.17 -11.16 19.39
C THR A 148 -22.58 -10.70 18.98
N THR A 149 -23.62 -11.21 19.62
CA THR A 149 -25.01 -10.89 19.33
C THR A 149 -25.79 -10.56 20.59
N ASP A 150 -26.83 -9.73 20.46
CA ASP A 150 -27.84 -9.57 21.51
C ASP A 150 -29.01 -10.56 21.35
N MET A 151 -30.02 -10.42 22.21
CA MET A 151 -31.21 -11.29 22.25
C MET A 151 -32.47 -10.61 21.65
N GLN A 152 -32.33 -9.46 20.96
CA GLN A 152 -33.47 -8.78 20.33
C GLN A 152 -34.01 -9.56 19.11
N LYS A 153 -35.17 -9.20 18.58
CA LYS A 153 -35.72 -9.77 17.33
C LYS A 153 -36.15 -8.64 16.37
N PRO A 154 -35.45 -8.44 15.24
CA PRO A 154 -34.18 -9.08 14.86
C PRO A 154 -33.05 -8.75 15.85
N PHE A 155 -32.15 -9.70 16.09
CA PHE A 155 -30.99 -9.49 16.96
C PHE A 155 -29.99 -8.56 16.28
N ARG A 156 -29.14 -7.91 17.08
CA ARG A 156 -28.02 -7.11 16.56
C ARG A 156 -26.73 -7.93 16.59
N VAL A 157 -25.92 -7.77 15.55
CA VAL A 157 -24.55 -8.27 15.46
C VAL A 157 -23.61 -7.13 15.82
N TYR A 158 -22.73 -7.37 16.77
CA TYR A 158 -21.70 -6.44 17.21
C TYR A 158 -20.35 -7.01 16.84
N GLY A 159 -19.38 -6.16 16.54
CA GLY A 159 -18.01 -6.59 16.45
C GLY A 159 -17.02 -5.44 16.37
N GLY A 160 -15.76 -5.74 16.68
CA GLY A 160 -14.65 -4.79 16.55
C GLY A 160 -13.94 -4.99 15.22
N LEU A 161 -13.89 -3.95 14.40
CA LEU A 161 -13.04 -3.93 13.22
C LEU A 161 -11.58 -3.69 13.62
N GLN A 162 -10.66 -4.23 12.83
CA GLN A 162 -9.26 -3.84 12.92
C GLN A 162 -9.14 -2.33 12.72
N ASP A 163 -8.63 -1.65 13.76
CA ASP A 163 -8.31 -0.20 13.81
C ASP A 163 -9.47 0.78 13.51
N ASN A 164 -10.66 0.27 13.18
CA ASN A 164 -11.86 1.03 12.83
C ASN A 164 -12.97 0.95 13.90
N GLY A 165 -12.61 0.63 15.14
CA GLY A 165 -13.50 0.65 16.29
C GLY A 165 -14.60 -0.42 16.28
N SER A 166 -15.64 -0.22 17.09
CA SER A 166 -16.74 -1.16 17.26
C SER A 166 -17.94 -0.78 16.41
N TRP A 167 -18.51 -1.78 15.75
CA TRP A 167 -19.65 -1.66 14.84
C TRP A 167 -20.81 -2.50 15.32
N VAL A 168 -22.03 -2.06 15.02
CA VAL A 168 -23.27 -2.79 15.29
C VAL A 168 -24.22 -2.67 14.11
N GLY A 169 -24.79 -3.79 13.70
CA GLY A 169 -25.80 -3.86 12.65
C GLY A 169 -26.92 -4.83 13.01
N PRO A 170 -28.13 -4.68 12.45
CA PRO A 170 -29.19 -5.66 12.64
C PRO A 170 -28.86 -6.95 11.87
N SER A 171 -29.32 -8.10 12.35
CA SER A 171 -29.22 -9.37 11.63
C SER A 171 -30.13 -9.45 10.40
N ALA A 172 -31.14 -8.57 10.33
CA ALA A 172 -32.00 -8.37 9.18
C ALA A 172 -32.53 -6.92 9.15
N SER A 173 -32.57 -6.30 7.97
CA SER A 173 -33.17 -4.98 7.74
C SER A 173 -33.90 -4.97 6.40
N PRO A 174 -35.07 -4.32 6.28
CA PRO A 174 -35.69 -4.07 4.97
C PRO A 174 -34.71 -3.33 4.06
N GLY A 175 -34.40 -3.90 2.89
CA GLY A 175 -33.39 -3.35 1.97
C GLY A 175 -31.96 -3.90 2.14
N GLY A 176 -31.70 -4.77 3.14
CA GLY A 176 -30.37 -5.34 3.42
C GLY A 176 -29.65 -4.65 4.58
N ILE A 177 -28.46 -5.16 4.94
CA ILE A 177 -27.62 -4.60 6.00
C ILE A 177 -26.79 -3.45 5.40
N GLU A 178 -26.99 -2.24 5.91
CA GLU A 178 -26.24 -1.04 5.53
C GLU A 178 -25.25 -0.66 6.64
N ALA A 179 -24.08 -0.15 6.27
CA ALA A 179 -23.13 0.43 7.22
C ALA A 179 -23.74 1.73 7.80
N ARG A 180 -24.02 1.77 9.10
CA ARG A 180 -24.52 2.95 9.81
C ARG A 180 -23.49 3.47 10.79
#